data_AF-A0AA39P6D6-F1
#
_entry.id   AF-A0AA39P6D6-F1
#
_cell.length_a   1.000
_cell.length_b   1.000
_cell.length_c   1.000
_cell.angle_alpha   90.00
_cell.angle_beta   90.00
_cell.angle_gamma   90.00
#
_symmetry.space_group_name_H-M   'P 1'
#
loop_
_entity.id
_entity.type
_entity.pdbx_description
1 polymer ?
#
loop_
_entity_poly.entity_id
_entity_poly.type
_entity_poly.pdbx_seq_one_letter_code
_entity_poly.pdbx_strand_id
1 'polypeptide(L)'
;MSTNIQTPPGTTVEAEIKSYPDLVYFNYYTVGVSFQFKPTDGYRPKTGLKESELEKDHLVDPKTTGTSARRAEIAFSSYPISPLTLSIVPDIKDKDGKVLTRPPHLDVLPASTGKDFVQCLGEPDRKGGGSGPSSGSIGIWCEWSQDGILVEFGGDEAKGPQAWERGKDAVWKVITVFRKVRRLTVPVFTI
;
A
#
# COMPACT_ATOMS: atom_id res chain seq x y z
N MET A 1 -27.57 -35.94 -18.70
CA MET A 1 -26.35 -36.26 -17.94
C MET A 1 -25.70 -34.94 -17.56
N SER A 2 -25.92 -34.46 -16.33
CA SER A 2 -25.39 -33.19 -15.87
C SER A 2 -24.07 -33.44 -15.14
N THR A 3 -22.97 -32.94 -15.69
CA THR A 3 -21.65 -33.02 -15.09
C THR A 3 -21.56 -32.04 -13.93
N ASN A 4 -21.40 -32.58 -12.73
CA ASN A 4 -21.16 -31.83 -11.51
C ASN A 4 -19.72 -31.30 -11.57
N ILE A 5 -19.52 -30.00 -11.83
CA ILE A 5 -18.19 -29.39 -11.76
C ILE A 5 -17.85 -29.20 -10.29
N GLN A 6 -17.07 -30.12 -9.75
CA GLN A 6 -16.53 -30.04 -8.41
C GLN A 6 -15.41 -28.99 -8.41
N THR A 7 -15.65 -27.86 -7.76
CA THR A 7 -14.64 -26.82 -7.54
C THR A 7 -13.49 -27.41 -6.71
N PRO A 8 -12.21 -27.30 -7.13
CA PRO A 8 -11.10 -27.82 -6.35
C PRO A 8 -11.01 -27.09 -5.00
N PRO A 9 -10.61 -27.78 -3.91
CA PRO A 9 -10.46 -27.18 -2.60
C PRO A 9 -9.44 -26.04 -2.68
N GLY A 10 -9.85 -24.84 -2.25
CA GLY A 10 -9.03 -23.64 -2.29
C GLY A 10 -7.73 -23.84 -1.51
N THR A 11 -6.60 -23.74 -2.20
CA THR A 11 -5.28 -23.71 -1.59
C THR A 11 -5.19 -22.51 -0.65
N THR A 12 -5.13 -22.75 0.66
CA THR A 12 -4.83 -21.68 1.63
C THR A 12 -3.40 -21.22 1.45
N VAL A 13 -3.22 -19.93 1.17
CA VAL A 13 -1.89 -19.33 1.03
C VAL A 13 -1.30 -19.14 2.43
N GLU A 14 -0.17 -19.77 2.73
CA GLU A 14 0.52 -19.60 4.02
C GLU A 14 1.33 -18.30 4.05
N ALA A 15 1.29 -17.59 5.19
CA ALA A 15 2.09 -16.41 5.42
C ALA A 15 3.46 -16.77 6.04
N GLU A 16 4.53 -16.14 5.57
CA GLU A 16 5.76 -16.04 6.35
C GLU A 16 5.63 -14.93 7.39
N ILE A 17 5.65 -15.31 8.67
CA ILE A 17 5.58 -14.37 9.79
C ILE A 17 6.97 -13.81 10.09
N LYS A 18 7.09 -12.48 10.08
CA LYS A 18 8.22 -11.77 10.68
C LYS A 18 7.73 -10.94 11.85
N SER A 19 7.99 -11.43 13.06
CA SER A 19 7.61 -10.80 14.32
C SER A 19 8.77 -10.01 14.93
N TYR A 20 8.46 -8.82 15.43
CA TYR A 20 9.32 -7.94 16.20
C TYR A 20 8.51 -7.36 17.37
N PRO A 21 9.14 -6.91 18.46
CA PRO A 21 8.41 -6.37 19.62
C PRO A 21 7.49 -5.19 19.33
N ASP A 22 7.76 -4.44 18.25
CA ASP A 22 7.04 -3.25 17.83
C ASP A 22 6.23 -3.43 16.54
N LEU A 23 6.39 -4.56 15.85
CA LEU A 23 5.85 -4.75 14.50
C LEU A 23 5.78 -6.22 14.11
N VAL A 24 4.68 -6.64 13.47
CA VAL A 24 4.50 -8.00 12.97
C VAL A 24 4.11 -7.94 11.50
N TYR A 25 4.77 -8.73 10.67
CA TYR A 25 4.47 -8.86 9.25
C TYR A 25 3.91 -10.25 8.94
N PHE A 26 2.88 -10.28 8.11
CA PHE A 26 2.35 -11.47 7.46
C PHE A 26 2.68 -11.34 5.98
N ASN A 27 3.74 -12.00 5.53
CA ASN A 27 4.21 -11.91 4.14
C ASN A 27 3.69 -13.11 3.35
N TYR A 28 2.73 -12.87 2.45
CA TYR A 28 2.22 -13.86 1.52
C TYR A 28 2.96 -13.73 0.18
N TYR A 29 4.23 -14.16 0.15
CA TYR A 29 5.10 -13.95 -1.01
C TYR A 29 4.56 -14.52 -2.32
N THR A 30 3.88 -15.67 -2.25
CA THR A 30 3.28 -16.34 -3.42
C THR A 30 2.20 -15.49 -4.10
N VAL A 31 1.54 -14.58 -3.37
CA VAL A 31 0.56 -13.63 -3.90
C VAL A 31 1.06 -12.18 -3.89
N GLY A 32 2.33 -11.95 -3.52
CA GLY A 32 2.95 -10.63 -3.49
C GLY A 32 2.33 -9.65 -2.49
N VAL A 33 1.62 -10.13 -1.46
CA VAL A 33 0.95 -9.30 -0.45
C VAL A 33 1.69 -9.38 0.88
N SER A 34 1.82 -8.24 1.57
CA SER A 34 2.23 -8.21 2.97
C SER A 34 1.28 -7.39 3.80
N PHE A 35 0.89 -7.93 4.95
CA PHE A 35 0.21 -7.17 5.98
C PHE A 35 1.18 -6.83 7.09
N GLN A 36 1.04 -5.64 7.66
CA GLN A 36 1.85 -5.14 8.75
C GLN A 36 0.93 -4.77 9.90
N PHE A 37 1.26 -5.20 11.12
CA PHE A 37 0.50 -4.96 12.33
C PHE A 37 1.40 -4.44 13.45
N LYS A 38 0.88 -3.54 14.28
CA LYS A 38 1.51 -3.05 15.50
C LYS A 38 0.96 -3.81 16.72
N PRO A 39 1.82 -4.38 17.58
CA PRO A 39 1.42 -4.91 18.88
C PRO A 39 0.84 -3.84 19.82
N THR A 40 -0.22 -4.17 20.56
CA THR A 40 -0.92 -3.30 21.54
C THR A 40 -0.99 -3.93 22.93
N ASP A 41 -1.54 -3.18 23.89
CA ASP A 41 -1.89 -3.67 25.23
C ASP A 41 -0.72 -4.30 26.02
N GLY A 42 0.50 -3.87 25.72
CA GLY A 42 1.72 -4.40 26.34
C GLY A 42 2.25 -5.69 25.71
N TYR A 43 1.56 -6.26 24.72
CA TYR A 43 2.06 -7.39 23.95
C TYR A 43 3.37 -7.04 23.24
N ARG A 44 4.38 -7.90 23.40
CA ARG A 44 5.70 -7.76 22.78
C ARG A 44 6.11 -9.11 22.16
N PRO A 45 5.75 -9.35 20.89
CA PRO A 45 6.09 -10.58 20.19
C PRO A 45 7.61 -10.80 20.20
N LYS A 46 8.03 -12.05 20.42
CA LYS A 46 9.42 -12.47 20.22
C LYS A 46 9.72 -12.61 18.73
N THR A 47 10.98 -12.45 18.34
CA THR A 47 11.39 -12.68 16.96
C THR A 47 11.26 -14.14 16.57
N GLY A 48 10.71 -14.41 15.39
CA GLY A 48 10.66 -15.74 14.78
C GLY A 48 9.46 -16.61 15.19
N LEU A 49 8.42 -16.00 15.77
CA LEU A 49 7.16 -16.70 16.05
C LEU A 49 6.47 -17.17 14.76
N LYS A 50 5.86 -18.35 14.82
CA LYS A 50 4.90 -18.82 13.80
C LYS A 50 3.54 -18.16 14.00
N GLU A 51 2.69 -18.22 12.98
CA GLU A 51 1.36 -17.62 13.01
C GLU A 51 0.49 -18.15 14.17
N SER A 52 0.61 -19.44 14.48
CA SER A 52 -0.11 -20.09 15.59
C SER A 52 0.30 -19.61 16.98
N GLU A 53 1.46 -18.97 17.09
CA GLU A 53 2.03 -18.49 18.36
C GLU A 53 1.79 -16.99 18.58
N LEU A 54 1.13 -16.32 17.62
CA LEU A 54 0.79 -14.91 17.73
C LEU A 54 -0.52 -14.69 18.49
N GLU A 55 -0.50 -13.75 19.42
CA GLU A 55 -1.71 -13.25 20.08
C GLU A 55 -2.37 -12.21 19.17
N LYS A 56 -3.13 -12.68 18.17
CA LYS A 56 -3.69 -11.85 17.09
C LYS A 56 -4.63 -10.75 17.60
N ASP A 57 -5.29 -10.96 18.74
CA ASP A 57 -6.20 -9.97 19.35
C ASP A 57 -5.45 -8.71 19.84
N HIS A 58 -4.12 -8.80 20.02
CA HIS A 58 -3.25 -7.68 20.40
C HIS A 58 -2.50 -7.08 19.21
N LEU A 59 -2.96 -7.33 17.98
CA LEU A 59 -2.38 -6.77 16.76
C LEU A 59 -3.37 -5.79 16.11
N VAL A 60 -2.92 -4.56 15.89
CA VAL A 60 -3.74 -3.52 15.22
C VAL A 60 -3.02 -2.95 14.01
N ASP A 61 -3.74 -2.27 13.12
CA ASP A 61 -3.12 -1.56 12.01
C ASP A 61 -2.10 -0.52 12.53
N PRO A 62 -0.86 -0.52 12.01
CA PRO A 62 0.15 0.44 12.41
C PRO A 62 -0.30 1.84 12.01
N LYS A 63 -0.25 2.78 12.97
CA LYS A 63 -0.31 4.21 12.63
C LYS A 63 0.97 4.53 11.84
N THR A 64 0.81 5.07 10.63
CA THR A 64 1.87 5.25 9.65
C THR A 64 3.00 6.16 10.15
N THR A 65 4.13 5.57 10.52
CA THR A 65 5.44 6.25 10.61
C THR A 65 6.46 5.36 9.89
N GLY A 66 6.77 5.72 8.64
CA GLY A 66 7.49 4.85 7.70
C GLY A 66 8.95 4.61 8.06
N THR A 67 9.44 3.38 7.80
CA THR A 67 10.89 3.14 7.74
C THR A 67 11.28 1.88 6.93
N SER A 68 12.25 2.07 6.02
CA SER A 68 13.26 1.14 5.48
C SER A 68 12.86 0.03 4.49
N ALA A 69 13.09 0.29 3.20
CA ALA A 69 12.78 -0.57 2.05
C ALA A 69 13.84 -1.64 1.67
N ARG A 70 15.00 -1.72 2.34
CA ARG A 70 16.19 -2.41 1.76
C ARG A 70 16.22 -3.94 1.83
N ARG A 71 15.37 -4.60 2.65
CA ARG A 71 15.35 -6.08 2.78
C ARG A 71 14.10 -6.75 2.20
N ALA A 72 13.06 -5.98 1.89
CA ALA A 72 11.82 -6.50 1.35
C ALA A 72 11.98 -7.05 -0.09
N GLU A 73 12.84 -6.40 -0.89
CA GLU A 73 12.91 -6.57 -2.35
C GLU A 73 13.34 -7.98 -2.84
N ILE A 74 13.96 -8.81 -1.99
CA ILE A 74 14.46 -10.13 -2.38
C ILE A 74 13.41 -11.24 -2.23
N ALA A 75 12.35 -11.02 -1.43
CA ALA A 75 11.41 -12.09 -1.06
C ALA A 75 10.07 -12.05 -1.80
N PHE A 76 9.72 -10.93 -2.46
CA PHE A 76 8.45 -10.80 -3.19
C PHE A 76 8.61 -11.19 -4.66
N SER A 77 7.78 -12.12 -5.14
CA SER A 77 7.56 -12.32 -6.57
C SER A 77 6.33 -11.52 -7.01
N SER A 78 6.35 -11.02 -8.25
CA SER A 78 5.21 -10.32 -8.83
C SER A 78 4.06 -11.31 -9.10
N TYR A 79 2.92 -11.13 -8.42
CA TYR A 79 1.72 -11.95 -8.61
C TYR A 79 0.77 -11.30 -9.64
N PRO A 80 0.10 -12.08 -10.52
CA PRO A 80 -0.78 -11.55 -11.55
C PRO A 80 -2.23 -11.34 -11.05
N ILE A 81 -2.45 -10.74 -9.87
CA ILE A 81 -3.72 -10.04 -9.64
C ILE A 81 -3.62 -8.70 -10.38
N SER A 82 -3.94 -8.77 -11.66
CA SER A 82 -4.06 -7.62 -12.54
C SER A 82 -5.44 -7.69 -13.19
N PRO A 83 -6.26 -6.63 -13.11
CA PRO A 83 -6.02 -5.39 -12.35
C PRO A 83 -6.15 -5.57 -10.83
N LEU A 84 -5.40 -4.78 -10.06
CA LEU A 84 -5.68 -4.52 -8.65
C LEU A 84 -6.68 -3.36 -8.56
N THR A 85 -7.95 -3.65 -8.29
CA THR A 85 -9.00 -2.64 -8.17
C THR A 85 -9.04 -2.05 -6.75
N LEU A 86 -8.71 -0.77 -6.61
CA LEU A 86 -8.74 -0.02 -5.35
C LEU A 86 -10.04 0.79 -5.25
N SER A 87 -10.72 0.74 -4.10
CA SER A 87 -11.90 1.57 -3.83
C SER A 87 -11.51 2.95 -3.30
N ILE A 88 -11.78 3.98 -4.08
CA ILE A 88 -11.36 5.36 -3.82
C ILE A 88 -12.54 6.26 -3.49
N VAL A 89 -12.27 7.44 -2.95
CA VAL A 89 -13.32 8.40 -2.59
C VAL A 89 -13.75 9.19 -3.85
N PRO A 90 -15.00 9.08 -4.34
CA PRO A 90 -15.38 9.63 -5.64
C PRO A 90 -15.38 11.16 -5.71
N ASP A 91 -15.47 11.87 -4.58
CA ASP A 91 -15.40 13.34 -4.54
C ASP A 91 -14.42 13.82 -3.47
N ILE A 92 -13.33 14.46 -3.90
CA ILE A 92 -12.39 15.13 -2.99
C ILE A 92 -12.30 16.61 -3.31
N LYS A 93 -12.05 17.43 -2.29
CA LYS A 93 -11.66 18.82 -2.48
C LYS A 93 -10.14 18.87 -2.60
N ASP A 94 -9.65 19.51 -3.66
CA ASP A 94 -8.23 19.81 -3.77
C ASP A 94 -7.81 20.92 -2.78
N LYS A 95 -6.52 21.28 -2.81
CA LYS A 95 -5.94 22.31 -1.94
C LYS A 95 -6.55 23.70 -2.18
N ASP A 96 -7.11 23.94 -3.35
CA ASP A 96 -7.76 25.18 -3.75
C ASP A 96 -9.29 25.15 -3.48
N GLY A 97 -9.78 24.06 -2.89
CA GLY A 97 -11.18 23.87 -2.52
C GLY A 97 -12.09 23.46 -3.68
N LYS A 98 -11.54 23.21 -4.87
CA LYS A 98 -12.29 22.74 -6.04
C LYS A 98 -12.59 21.25 -5.85
N VAL A 99 -13.84 20.88 -6.16
CA VAL A 99 -14.27 19.49 -6.14
C VAL A 99 -13.70 18.79 -7.37
N LEU A 100 -12.87 17.78 -7.13
CA LEU A 100 -12.41 16.85 -8.13
C LEU A 100 -13.31 15.63 -8.09
N THR A 101 -14.13 15.46 -9.13
CA THR A 101 -14.93 14.26 -9.34
C THR A 101 -14.07 13.17 -9.94
N ARG A 102 -13.98 12.04 -9.24
CA ARG A 102 -13.14 10.88 -9.54
C ARG A 102 -14.03 9.64 -9.69
N PRO A 103 -13.61 8.61 -10.45
CA PRO A 103 -14.30 7.34 -10.44
C PRO A 103 -14.30 6.74 -9.02
N PRO A 104 -15.25 5.86 -8.66
CA PRO A 104 -15.27 5.20 -7.34
C PRO A 104 -14.19 4.13 -7.18
N HIS A 105 -13.56 3.73 -8.29
CA HIS A 105 -12.54 2.70 -8.34
C HIS A 105 -11.36 3.13 -9.21
N LEU A 106 -10.16 2.67 -8.82
CA LEU A 106 -8.94 2.76 -9.62
C LEU A 106 -8.45 1.34 -9.92
N ASP A 107 -8.41 0.99 -11.19
CA ASP A 107 -7.79 -0.25 -11.65
C ASP A 107 -6.29 -0.02 -11.86
N VAL A 108 -5.48 -0.69 -11.03
CA VAL A 108 -4.04 -0.66 -11.15
C VAL A 108 -3.57 -1.87 -11.96
N LEU A 109 -3.01 -1.60 -13.14
CA LEU A 109 -2.38 -2.59 -14.01
C LEU A 109 -0.88 -2.66 -13.71
N PRO A 110 -0.17 -3.78 -14.00
CA PRO A 110 1.27 -3.87 -13.86
C PRO A 110 2.06 -2.78 -14.59
N ALA A 111 1.49 -2.23 -15.66
CA ALA A 111 2.08 -1.13 -16.44
C ALA A 111 1.57 0.26 -16.03
N SER A 112 0.74 0.38 -14.99
CA SER A 112 0.25 1.67 -14.52
C SER A 112 1.42 2.56 -14.06
N THR A 113 1.33 3.82 -14.40
CA THR A 113 2.38 4.82 -14.23
C THR A 113 1.98 5.89 -13.25
N GLY A 114 2.93 6.71 -12.79
CA GLY A 114 2.65 7.89 -11.96
C GLY A 114 1.57 8.80 -12.55
N LYS A 115 1.53 8.94 -13.88
CA LYS A 115 0.49 9.69 -14.58
C LYS A 115 -0.90 9.09 -14.34
N ASP A 116 -1.06 7.77 -14.43
CA ASP A 116 -2.36 7.11 -14.24
C ASP A 116 -2.91 7.34 -12.83
N PHE A 117 -2.03 7.26 -11.82
CA PHE A 117 -2.40 7.56 -10.43
C PHE A 117 -2.82 9.02 -10.26
N VAL A 118 -2.04 9.99 -10.75
CA VAL A 118 -2.37 11.42 -10.59
C VAL A 118 -3.63 11.82 -11.38
N GLN A 119 -3.82 11.26 -12.58
CA GLN A 119 -5.02 11.53 -13.38
C GLN A 119 -6.29 11.02 -12.71
N CYS A 120 -6.22 9.88 -12.02
CA CYS A 120 -7.37 9.32 -11.32
C CYS A 120 -7.56 9.93 -9.93
N LEU A 121 -6.49 10.04 -9.14
CA LEU A 121 -6.54 10.40 -7.72
C LEU A 121 -6.38 11.91 -7.46
N GLY A 122 -5.87 12.68 -8.41
CA GLY A 122 -5.46 14.07 -8.22
C GLY A 122 -4.08 14.20 -7.58
N GLU A 123 -3.74 15.41 -7.15
CA GLU A 123 -2.45 15.69 -6.50
C GLU A 123 -2.30 14.96 -5.17
N PRO A 124 -1.13 14.34 -4.88
CA PRO A 124 -0.91 13.64 -3.62
C PRO A 124 -0.80 14.61 -2.43
N ASP A 125 -1.19 14.12 -1.25
CA ASP A 125 -1.07 14.84 0.03
C ASP A 125 0.40 14.99 0.42
N ARG A 126 1.17 13.90 0.26
CA ARG A 126 2.59 13.82 0.59
C ARG A 126 3.36 13.16 -0.54
N LYS A 127 4.60 13.58 -0.72
CA LYS A 127 5.47 13.03 -1.76
C LYS A 127 6.94 13.17 -1.34
N GLY A 128 7.80 12.27 -1.79
CA GLY A 128 9.23 12.28 -1.43
C GLY A 128 10.06 11.25 -2.19
N GLY A 129 11.36 11.18 -1.90
CA GLY A 129 12.28 10.26 -2.58
C GLY A 129 12.89 10.80 -3.88
N GLY A 130 13.53 9.92 -4.65
CA GLY A 130 14.16 10.24 -5.95
C GLY A 130 15.57 10.85 -5.87
N SER A 131 15.87 11.64 -4.82
CA SER A 131 17.10 12.46 -4.73
C SER A 131 18.40 11.73 -4.34
N GLY A 132 18.46 10.39 -4.43
CA GLY A 132 19.69 9.64 -4.11
C GLY A 132 20.40 9.09 -5.36
N PRO A 133 21.66 8.64 -5.22
CA PRO A 133 22.41 8.01 -6.31
C PRO A 133 21.65 6.80 -6.89
N SER A 134 21.75 6.63 -8.20
CA SER A 134 21.06 5.57 -8.96
C SER A 134 21.31 4.15 -8.42
N SER A 135 22.43 3.92 -7.73
CA SER A 135 22.83 2.65 -7.13
C SER A 135 22.17 2.30 -5.78
N GLY A 136 21.29 3.14 -5.22
CA GLY A 136 20.69 2.81 -3.93
C GLY A 136 19.65 3.75 -3.37
N SER A 137 19.11 4.68 -4.17
CA SER A 137 18.05 5.58 -3.76
C SER A 137 16.68 4.91 -3.75
N ILE A 138 15.85 5.33 -2.79
CA ILE A 138 14.42 5.09 -2.87
C ILE A 138 13.88 5.83 -4.10
N GLY A 139 13.01 5.16 -4.86
CA GLY A 139 12.27 5.83 -5.91
C GLY A 139 11.41 6.96 -5.35
N ILE A 140 10.89 7.82 -6.22
CA ILE A 140 9.84 8.75 -5.80
C ILE A 140 8.64 7.97 -5.28
N TRP A 141 7.94 8.54 -4.30
CA TRP A 141 6.72 7.99 -3.73
C TRP A 141 5.68 9.09 -3.53
N CYS A 142 4.41 8.70 -3.61
CA CYS A 142 3.25 9.57 -3.44
C CYS A 142 2.25 8.92 -2.47
N GLU A 143 1.62 9.73 -1.61
CA GLU A 143 0.59 9.30 -0.67
C GLU A 143 -0.69 10.11 -0.88
N TRP A 144 -1.83 9.42 -0.99
CA TRP A 144 -3.19 9.95 -0.95
C TRP A 144 -3.88 9.46 0.33
N SER A 145 -3.78 10.24 1.40
CA SER A 145 -4.18 9.86 2.76
C SER A 145 -5.70 9.70 2.90
N GLN A 146 -6.49 10.45 2.11
CA GLN A 146 -7.96 10.30 2.08
C GLN A 146 -8.40 8.97 1.48
N ASP A 147 -7.63 8.46 0.50
CA ASP A 147 -7.87 7.16 -0.12
C ASP A 147 -7.21 6.01 0.63
N GLY A 148 -6.24 6.31 1.51
CA GLY A 148 -5.49 5.30 2.25
C GLY A 148 -4.49 4.57 1.35
N ILE A 149 -3.91 5.29 0.39
CA ILE A 149 -3.04 4.72 -0.64
C ILE A 149 -1.67 5.43 -0.59
N LEU A 150 -0.59 4.66 -0.55
CA LEU A 150 0.76 5.12 -0.82
C LEU A 150 1.35 4.27 -1.95
N VAL A 151 1.95 4.93 -2.93
CA VAL A 151 2.58 4.29 -4.09
C VAL A 151 4.04 4.68 -4.14
N GLU A 152 4.92 3.67 -4.15
CA GLU A 152 6.33 3.83 -4.50
C GLU A 152 6.55 3.45 -5.95
N PHE A 153 7.25 4.30 -6.71
CA PHE A 153 7.55 4.07 -8.12
C PHE A 153 8.94 3.47 -8.30
N GLY A 154 9.05 2.61 -9.32
CA GLY A 154 10.26 1.89 -9.67
C GLY A 154 10.85 2.33 -11.01
N GLY A 155 11.95 1.67 -11.39
CA GLY A 155 12.68 1.95 -12.63
C GLY A 155 13.57 3.20 -12.55
N ASP A 156 14.26 3.47 -13.66
CA ASP A 156 15.19 4.60 -13.78
C ASP A 156 14.47 5.94 -13.81
N GLU A 157 13.19 5.96 -14.18
CA GLU A 157 12.33 7.16 -14.18
C GLU A 157 12.00 7.64 -12.76
N ALA A 158 12.02 6.74 -11.77
CA ALA A 158 11.72 7.07 -10.38
C ALA A 158 12.95 7.54 -9.58
N LYS A 159 14.15 7.57 -10.15
CA LYS A 159 15.42 7.77 -9.42
C LYS A 159 16.36 8.77 -10.09
N GLY A 160 17.23 9.36 -9.27
CA GLY A 160 18.32 10.22 -9.73
C GLY A 160 17.86 11.67 -10.00
N PRO A 161 18.73 12.47 -10.62
CA PRO A 161 18.36 13.81 -11.04
C PRO A 161 17.10 13.77 -11.90
N GLN A 162 16.22 14.74 -11.70
CA GLN A 162 14.99 14.91 -12.47
C GLN A 162 13.94 13.79 -12.32
N ALA A 163 14.02 12.99 -11.25
CA ALA A 163 13.04 11.92 -11.01
C ALA A 163 11.60 12.43 -10.88
N TRP A 164 11.39 13.68 -10.46
CA TRP A 164 10.05 14.26 -10.33
C TRP A 164 9.46 14.71 -11.66
N GLU A 165 10.31 15.10 -12.60
CA GLU A 165 9.96 15.50 -13.95
C GLU A 165 9.63 14.28 -14.82
N ARG A 166 10.35 13.18 -14.60
CA ARG A 166 10.14 11.89 -15.28
C ARG A 166 9.15 10.97 -14.58
N GLY A 167 8.84 11.25 -13.32
CA GLY A 167 8.00 10.41 -12.46
C GLY A 167 6.60 10.09 -13.00
N LYS A 168 6.09 10.91 -13.93
CA LYS A 168 4.84 10.63 -14.64
C LYS A 168 4.88 9.31 -15.43
N ASP A 169 6.05 8.93 -15.93
CA ASP A 169 6.25 7.71 -16.74
C ASP A 169 6.77 6.53 -15.89
N ALA A 170 7.07 6.76 -14.60
CA ALA A 170 7.55 5.73 -13.71
C ALA A 170 6.45 4.73 -13.36
N VAL A 171 6.73 3.44 -13.51
CA VAL A 171 5.80 2.34 -13.18
C VAL A 171 5.78 2.12 -11.67
N TRP A 172 4.62 1.82 -11.09
CA TRP A 172 4.53 1.50 -9.66
C TRP A 172 5.32 0.23 -9.34
N LYS A 173 5.87 0.19 -8.12
CA LYS A 173 6.63 -0.96 -7.61
C LYS A 173 5.98 -1.54 -6.36
N VAL A 174 5.53 -0.66 -5.47
CA VAL A 174 4.90 -1.04 -4.20
C VAL A 174 3.66 -0.18 -4.00
N ILE A 175 2.55 -0.82 -3.61
CA ILE A 175 1.35 -0.14 -3.15
C ILE A 175 1.13 -0.54 -1.69
N THR A 176 1.07 0.45 -0.81
CA THR A 176 0.66 0.28 0.58
C THR A 176 -0.76 0.80 0.72
N VAL A 177 -1.66 -0.08 1.18
CA VAL A 177 -3.03 0.29 1.53
C VAL A 177 -3.12 0.39 3.04
N PHE A 178 -3.67 1.49 3.54
CA PHE A 178 -3.86 1.73 4.96
C PHE A 178 -5.24 2.32 5.24
N ARG A 179 -5.66 2.27 6.49
CA ARG A 179 -6.95 2.79 6.90
C ARG A 179 -7.07 4.28 6.57
N LYS A 180 -8.11 4.65 5.81
CA LYS A 180 -8.45 6.04 5.50
C LYS A 180 -8.52 6.87 6.78
N VAL A 181 -7.87 8.03 6.79
CA VAL A 181 -7.99 8.97 7.89
C VAL A 181 -9.42 9.51 7.89
N ARG A 182 -10.29 8.95 8.75
CA ARG A 182 -11.62 9.53 8.97
C ARG A 182 -11.40 10.90 9.61
N ARG A 183 -11.60 11.99 8.85
CA ARG A 183 -11.87 13.28 9.50
C ARG A 183 -13.13 13.06 10.33
N LEU A 184 -13.00 13.16 11.65
CA LEU A 184 -14.15 13.29 12.53
C LEU A 184 -14.94 14.49 12.01
N THR A 185 -16.09 14.23 11.40
CA THR A 185 -17.09 15.26 11.19
C THR A 185 -17.50 15.68 12.58
N VAL A 186 -16.98 16.80 13.07
CA VAL A 186 -17.45 17.38 14.31
C VAL A 186 -18.93 17.70 14.05
N PRO A 187 -19.90 17.08 14.75
CA PRO A 187 -21.27 17.51 14.61
C PRO A 187 -21.33 18.95 15.10
N VAL A 188 -21.60 19.87 14.18
CA VAL A 188 -21.98 21.24 14.54
C VAL A 188 -23.37 21.12 15.16
N PHE A 189 -23.42 20.90 16.47
CA PHE A 189 -24.62 21.17 17.23
C PHE A 189 -24.77 22.68 17.27
N THR A 190 -25.69 23.19 16.45
CA THR A 190 -26.21 24.54 16.63
C THR A 190 -27.25 24.44 17.74
N ILE A 191 -27.08 25.24 18.78
CA ILE A 191 -28.04 25.41 19.88
C ILE A 191 -29.18 26.31 19.40
#